data_AF-A0AAV6Z7Y3-F1
#
_entry.id   AF-A0AAV6Z7Y3-F1
#
_cell.length_a   1.000
_cell.length_b   1.000
_cell.length_c   1.000
_cell.angle_alpha   90.00
_cell.angle_beta   90.00
_cell.angle_gamma   90.00
#
_symmetry.space_group_name_H-M   'P 1'
#
loop_
_entity.id
_entity.type
_entity.pdbx_description
1 polymer ?
#
loop_
_entity_poly.entity_id
_entity_poly.type
_entity_poly.pdbx_seq_one_letter_code
_entity_poly.pdbx_strand_id
1 'polypeptide(L)'
;MSSRKSQSIKQRRHWFTSCFRDGRILIADSMYRSLSLEGKTQLIELYSQVALDPLDVVTFLDVDQQPNNSDCGVYAIANAYELLDGNASLMHAYENSVMRAHLAMCLQRGFFSQFPRKGC
;
A
#
# COMPACT_ATOMS: atom_id res chain seq x y z
N MET A 1 45.00 9.57 5.85
CA MET A 1 43.77 9.95 5.12
C MET A 1 42.86 8.73 5.09
N SER A 2 41.79 8.73 5.90
CA SER A 2 40.85 7.59 6.00
C SER A 2 39.66 7.86 5.09
N SER A 3 39.49 7.05 4.04
CA SER A 3 38.34 7.12 3.14
C SER A 3 37.08 6.69 3.88
N ARG A 4 36.15 7.63 4.10
CA ARG A 4 34.77 7.30 4.45
C ARG A 4 34.16 6.52 3.28
N LYS A 5 33.94 5.22 3.47
CA LYS A 5 33.01 4.47 2.63
C LYS A 5 31.63 5.10 2.84
N SER A 6 31.14 5.81 1.83
CA SER A 6 29.73 6.18 1.74
C SER A 6 28.92 4.88 1.70
N GLN A 7 28.33 4.50 2.83
CA GLN A 7 27.25 3.53 2.84
C GLN A 7 26.12 4.14 2.03
N SER A 8 25.87 3.63 0.81
CA SER A 8 24.65 3.96 0.10
C SER A 8 23.49 3.48 0.96
N ILE A 9 22.71 4.40 1.51
CA ILE A 9 21.44 4.07 2.15
C ILE A 9 20.61 3.40 1.05
N LYS A 10 20.45 2.07 1.13
CA LYS A 10 19.45 1.38 0.31
C LYS A 10 18.10 1.90 0.77
N GLN A 11 17.58 2.93 0.09
CA GLN A 11 16.20 3.34 0.25
C GLN A 11 15.35 2.09 -0.02
N ARG A 12 14.67 1.59 1.01
CA ARG A 12 13.72 0.49 0.86
C ARG A 12 12.53 1.09 0.11
N ARG A 13 12.48 0.86 -1.21
CA ARG A 13 11.38 1.27 -2.07
C ARG A 13 10.19 0.36 -1.76
N HIS A 14 9.38 0.76 -0.79
CA HIS A 14 8.17 0.07 -0.37
C HIS A 14 6.94 0.88 -0.79
N TRP A 15 5.85 0.19 -1.10
CA TRP A 15 4.59 0.80 -1.51
C TRP A 15 3.49 0.27 -0.60
N PHE A 16 2.65 1.18 -0.13
CA PHE A 16 1.41 0.88 0.60
C PHE A 16 0.34 1.87 0.14
N THR A 17 -0.92 1.56 0.44
CA THR A 17 -2.05 2.45 0.14
C THR A 17 -2.51 3.13 1.41
N SER A 18 -2.82 4.43 1.31
CA SER A 18 -3.52 5.15 2.37
C SER A 18 -4.74 5.88 1.83
N CYS A 19 -5.77 6.05 2.66
CA CYS A 19 -6.90 6.94 2.36
C CYS A 19 -7.47 7.55 3.65
N PHE A 20 -8.05 8.74 3.55
CA PHE A 20 -8.83 9.33 4.64
C PHE A 20 -10.31 8.94 4.51
N ARG A 21 -10.86 8.30 5.54
CA ARG A 21 -12.26 7.87 5.59
C ARG A 21 -12.75 7.87 7.04
N ASP A 22 -13.94 8.41 7.28
CA ASP A 22 -14.60 8.43 8.59
C ASP A 22 -13.72 8.97 9.73
N GLY A 23 -12.99 10.05 9.47
CA GLY A 23 -12.10 10.70 10.44
C GLY A 23 -10.80 9.93 10.73
N ARG A 24 -10.50 8.89 9.96
CA ARG A 24 -9.30 8.05 10.12
C ARG A 24 -8.46 8.02 8.85
N ILE A 25 -7.16 7.85 9.00
CA ILE A 25 -6.24 7.52 7.91
C ILE A 25 -6.09 6.00 7.91
N LEU A 26 -6.68 5.35 6.92
CA LEU A 26 -6.58 3.91 6.74
C LEU A 26 -5.30 3.59 5.99
N ILE A 27 -4.56 2.57 6.45
CA ILE A 27 -3.34 2.08 5.81
C ILE A 27 -3.53 0.62 5.43
N ALA A 28 -3.36 0.31 4.15
CA ALA A 28 -3.31 -1.04 3.61
C ALA A 28 -1.89 -1.36 3.15
N ASP A 29 -1.17 -2.15 3.95
CA ASP A 29 0.22 -2.53 3.72
C ASP A 29 0.35 -4.07 3.72
N SER A 30 0.79 -4.62 2.59
CA SER A 30 0.92 -6.06 2.35
C SER A 30 2.19 -6.68 2.93
N MET A 31 3.04 -5.90 3.63
CA MET A 31 4.31 -6.38 4.18
C MET A 31 4.55 -5.97 5.63
N TYR A 32 4.14 -4.76 6.01
CA TYR A 32 4.44 -4.21 7.33
C TYR A 32 3.18 -3.78 8.06
N ARG A 33 3.22 -3.87 9.40
CA ARG A 33 2.18 -3.32 10.29
C ARG A 33 2.67 -2.09 11.05
N SER A 34 3.65 -1.38 10.47
CA SER A 34 4.22 -0.16 11.02
C SER A 34 4.82 0.71 9.92
N LEU A 35 4.85 2.02 10.16
CA LEU A 35 5.42 3.00 9.25
C LEU A 35 6.91 3.24 9.56
N SER A 36 7.70 3.43 8.51
CA SER A 36 9.04 4.03 8.63
C SER A 36 8.94 5.50 9.02
N LEU A 37 10.08 6.11 9.38
CA LEU A 37 10.13 7.55 9.65
C LEU A 37 9.68 8.36 8.43
N GLU A 38 10.13 7.97 7.23
CA GLU A 38 9.77 8.60 5.97
C GLU A 38 8.28 8.44 5.67
N GLY A 39 7.71 7.25 5.92
CA GLY A 39 6.28 7.02 5.77
C GLY A 39 5.44 7.89 6.70
N LYS A 40 5.87 8.08 7.95
CA LYS A 40 5.22 9.01 8.90
C LYS A 40 5.27 10.44 8.38
N THR A 41 6.43 10.91 7.92
CA THR A 41 6.58 12.26 7.34
C THR A 41 5.64 12.45 6.16
N GLN A 42 5.58 11.49 5.23
CA GLN A 42 4.68 11.55 4.08
C GLN A 42 3.20 11.63 4.48
N LEU A 43 2.78 10.86 5.49
CA LEU A 43 1.39 10.94 5.96
C LEU A 43 1.06 12.28 6.62
N ILE A 44 1.99 12.83 7.42
CA ILE A 44 1.78 14.15 8.03
C ILE A 44 1.59 15.20 6.94
N GLU A 45 2.45 15.22 5.93
CA GLU A 45 2.37 16.17 4.82
C GLU A 45 1.05 16.01 4.04
N LEU A 46 0.71 14.78 3.66
CA LEU A 46 -0.48 14.49 2.84
C LEU A 46 -1.80 14.80 3.54
N TYR A 47 -1.89 14.56 4.85
CA TYR A 47 -3.16 14.60 5.58
C TYR A 47 -3.29 15.77 6.56
N SER A 48 -2.31 16.67 6.62
CA SER A 48 -2.32 17.87 7.49
C SER A 48 -3.55 18.77 7.34
N GLN A 49 -4.22 18.74 6.18
CA GLN A 49 -5.42 19.53 5.91
C GLN A 49 -6.72 18.89 6.41
N VAL A 50 -6.70 17.59 6.73
CA VAL A 50 -7.90 16.82 7.12
C VAL A 50 -7.78 16.20 8.51
N ALA A 51 -6.60 16.21 9.12
CA ALA A 51 -6.36 15.74 10.48
C ALA A 51 -5.38 16.69 11.20
N LEU A 52 -5.72 17.09 12.43
CA LEU A 52 -4.88 17.97 13.26
C LEU A 52 -3.58 17.26 13.69
N ASP A 53 -3.71 16.02 14.14
CA ASP A 53 -2.59 15.08 14.30
C ASP A 53 -2.84 13.86 13.41
N PRO A 54 -2.25 13.83 12.20
CA PRO A 54 -2.43 12.72 11.27
C PRO A 54 -2.02 11.37 11.84
N LEU A 55 -0.99 11.29 12.70
CA LEU A 55 -0.48 10.00 13.16
C LEU A 55 -1.40 9.37 14.23
N ASP A 56 -2.11 10.18 15.00
CA ASP A 56 -3.04 9.72 16.04
C ASP A 56 -4.32 9.07 15.47
N VAL A 57 -4.64 9.35 14.21
CA VAL A 57 -5.85 8.82 13.54
C VAL A 57 -5.52 7.72 12.52
N VAL A 58 -4.29 7.20 12.53
CA VAL A 58 -3.88 6.08 11.67
C VAL A 58 -4.51 4.77 12.13
N THR A 59 -5.05 4.01 11.19
CA THR A 59 -5.54 2.65 11.40
C THR A 59 -4.96 1.73 10.33
N PHE A 60 -4.21 0.71 10.74
CA PHE A 60 -3.78 -0.35 9.83
C PHE A 60 -4.93 -1.32 9.56
N LEU A 61 -5.23 -1.53 8.29
CA LEU A 61 -6.19 -2.52 7.84
C LEU A 61 -5.52 -3.90 7.79
N ASP A 62 -6.31 -4.93 8.08
CA ASP A 62 -5.87 -6.30 7.87
C ASP A 62 -6.09 -6.67 6.40
N VAL A 63 -4.99 -6.92 5.69
CA VAL A 63 -4.96 -7.15 4.23
C VAL A 63 -4.11 -8.36 3.91
N ASP A 64 -4.34 -8.95 2.73
CA ASP A 64 -3.52 -10.05 2.24
C ASP A 64 -2.03 -9.68 2.21
N GLN A 65 -1.20 -10.61 2.67
CA GLN A 65 0.24 -10.41 2.77
C GLN A 65 0.92 -10.94 1.52
N GLN A 66 1.77 -10.11 0.91
CA GLN A 66 2.49 -10.51 -0.29
C GLN A 66 3.50 -11.63 0.04
N PRO A 67 3.68 -12.63 -0.83
CA PRO A 67 4.57 -13.76 -0.55
C PRO A 67 6.05 -13.46 -0.81
N ASN A 68 6.40 -12.26 -1.27
CA ASN A 68 7.75 -11.91 -1.73
C ASN A 68 8.10 -10.45 -1.41
N ASN A 69 9.30 -9.99 -1.79
CA ASN A 69 9.78 -8.62 -1.49
C ASN A 69 9.60 -7.62 -2.65
N SER A 70 8.86 -7.99 -3.70
CA SER A 70 8.81 -7.24 -4.97
C SER A 70 7.41 -6.85 -5.44
N ASP A 71 6.37 -7.36 -4.79
CA ASP A 71 4.97 -7.18 -5.23
C ASP A 71 4.21 -6.09 -4.47
N CYS A 72 4.86 -5.35 -3.58
CA CYS A 72 4.19 -4.29 -2.80
C CYS A 72 3.46 -3.27 -3.68
N GLY A 73 4.01 -2.95 -4.86
CA GLY A 73 3.34 -2.07 -5.81
C GLY A 73 2.02 -2.62 -6.37
N VAL A 74 1.97 -3.90 -6.74
CA VAL A 74 0.73 -4.50 -7.29
C VAL A 74 -0.31 -4.73 -6.19
N TYR A 75 0.12 -5.08 -4.97
CA TYR A 75 -0.76 -5.17 -3.81
C TYR A 75 -1.31 -3.81 -3.38
N ALA A 76 -0.49 -2.76 -3.37
CA ALA A 76 -0.95 -1.41 -3.06
C ALA A 76 -2.07 -0.97 -4.01
N ILE A 77 -1.89 -1.19 -5.32
CA ILE A 77 -2.93 -0.86 -6.32
C ILE A 77 -4.20 -1.70 -6.12
N ALA A 78 -4.06 -3.01 -5.86
CA ALA A 78 -5.21 -3.88 -5.57
C ALA A 78 -5.98 -3.40 -4.32
N ASN A 79 -5.26 -3.08 -3.24
CA ASN A 79 -5.86 -2.53 -2.02
C ASN A 79 -6.54 -1.18 -2.26
N ALA A 80 -5.97 -0.33 -3.12
CA ALA A 80 -6.60 0.94 -3.50
C ALA A 80 -7.91 0.72 -4.26
N TYR A 81 -7.95 -0.26 -5.18
CA TYR A 81 -9.18 -0.63 -5.88
C TYR A 81 -10.28 -1.03 -4.89
N GLU A 82 -10.00 -1.94 -3.96
CA GLU A 82 -10.99 -2.42 -2.99
C GLU A 82 -11.49 -1.31 -2.04
N LEU A 83 -10.58 -0.43 -1.60
CA LEU A 83 -10.96 0.74 -0.80
C LEU A 83 -11.94 1.64 -1.56
N LEU A 84 -11.72 1.85 -2.86
CA LEU A 84 -12.58 2.68 -3.71
C LEU A 84 -13.90 2.00 -4.09
N ASP A 85 -13.90 0.68 -4.25
CA ASP A 85 -15.08 -0.14 -4.57
C ASP A 85 -16.11 -0.20 -3.41
N GLY A 86 -15.75 0.35 -2.24
CA GLY A 86 -16.62 0.34 -1.05
C GLY A 86 -16.65 -1.02 -0.34
N ASN A 87 -15.76 -1.94 -0.72
CA ASN A 87 -15.67 -3.24 -0.08
C ASN A 87 -15.07 -3.08 1.32
N ALA A 88 -15.86 -3.36 2.35
CA ALA A 88 -15.45 -3.21 3.74
C ALA A 88 -14.40 -4.26 4.18
N SER A 89 -14.24 -5.34 3.43
CA SER A 89 -13.31 -6.43 3.76
C SER A 89 -12.16 -6.50 2.75
N LEU A 90 -10.96 -6.13 3.19
CA LEU A 90 -9.71 -6.34 2.45
C LEU A 90 -9.10 -7.73 2.72
N MET A 91 -9.80 -8.61 3.44
CA MET A 91 -9.31 -9.92 3.88
C MET A 91 -9.42 -11.02 2.81
N HIS A 92 -9.31 -10.67 1.53
CA HIS A 92 -9.35 -11.64 0.44
C HIS A 92 -7.93 -11.98 -0.01
N ALA A 93 -7.60 -13.27 -0.05
CA ALA A 93 -6.32 -13.72 -0.55
C ALA A 93 -6.24 -13.52 -2.07
N TYR A 94 -5.25 -12.78 -2.55
CA TYR A 94 -5.06 -12.58 -3.98
C TYR A 94 -4.39 -13.79 -4.64
N GLU A 95 -4.74 -14.03 -5.91
CA GLU A 95 -4.02 -14.98 -6.76
C GLU A 95 -2.74 -14.29 -7.29
N ASN A 96 -1.73 -14.21 -6.41
CA ASN A 96 -0.47 -13.49 -6.65
C ASN A 96 0.16 -13.77 -8.02
N SER A 97 0.08 -15.02 -8.48
CA SER A 97 0.66 -15.50 -9.73
C SER A 97 0.17 -14.75 -10.98
N VAL A 98 -1.05 -14.20 -10.95
CA VAL A 98 -1.68 -13.52 -12.10
C VAL A 98 -1.89 -12.02 -11.90
N MET A 99 -1.67 -11.48 -10.69
CA MET A 99 -1.94 -10.05 -10.39
C MET A 99 -1.17 -9.09 -11.29
N ARG A 100 0.11 -9.38 -11.60
CA ARG A 100 0.92 -8.52 -12.47
C ARG A 100 0.40 -8.48 -13.91
N ALA A 101 -0.01 -9.63 -14.44
CA ALA A 101 -0.60 -9.73 -15.77
C ALA A 101 -1.94 -8.99 -15.83
N HIS A 102 -2.75 -9.12 -14.78
CA HIS A 102 -4.01 -8.38 -14.62
C HIS A 102 -3.79 -6.86 -14.57
N LEU A 103 -2.82 -6.39 -13.80
CA LEU A 103 -2.48 -4.96 -13.75
C LEU A 103 -2.07 -4.43 -15.13
N ALA A 104 -1.22 -5.16 -15.85
CA ALA A 104 -0.81 -4.78 -17.21
C ALA A 104 -2.03 -4.68 -18.14
N MET A 105 -2.97 -5.63 -18.05
CA MET A 105 -4.22 -5.61 -18.82
C MET A 105 -5.10 -4.39 -18.46
N CYS A 106 -5.27 -4.09 -17.15
CA CYS A 106 -6.02 -2.92 -16.70
C CYS A 106 -5.43 -1.62 -17.25
N LEU A 107 -4.11 -1.47 -17.18
CA LEU A 107 -3.39 -0.30 -17.70
C LEU A 107 -3.55 -0.17 -19.22
N GLN A 108 -3.42 -1.27 -19.97
CA GLN A 108 -3.62 -1.28 -21.42
C GLN A 108 -5.04 -0.88 -21.84
N ARG A 109 -6.04 -1.28 -21.05
CA ARG A 109 -7.45 -0.96 -21.29
C ARG A 109 -7.86 0.43 -20.82
N GLY A 110 -7.04 1.08 -19.98
CA GLY A 110 -7.40 2.33 -19.31
C GLY A 110 -8.53 2.17 -18.29
N PHE A 111 -8.80 0.95 -17.83
CA PHE A 111 -9.88 0.63 -16.90
C PHE A 111 -9.40 -0.39 -15.88
N PHE A 112 -9.57 -0.08 -14.59
CA PHE A 112 -9.28 -0.99 -13.50
C PHE A 112 -10.49 -1.86 -13.18
N SER A 113 -10.23 -3.15 -12.97
CA SER A 113 -11.21 -4.13 -12.50
C SER A 113 -10.67 -4.87 -11.29
N GLN A 114 -11.56 -5.51 -10.55
CA GLN A 114 -11.21 -6.28 -9.35
C GLN A 114 -10.03 -7.23 -9.61
N PHE A 115 -9.06 -7.20 -8.69
CA PHE A 115 -7.87 -8.03 -8.81
C PHE A 115 -8.19 -9.50 -8.57
N PRO A 116 -7.49 -10.44 -9.24
CA PRO A 116 -7.75 -11.88 -9.09
C PRO A 116 -7.59 -12.38 -7.65
N ARG A 117 -8.54 -13.19 -7.19
CA ARG A 117 -8.60 -13.75 -5.84
C ARG A 117 -8.53 -15.27 -5.88
N LYS A 118 -8.01 -15.89 -4.82
CA LYS A 118 -8.03 -17.35 -4.66
C LYS A 118 -9.46 -17.82 -4.36
N GLY A 119 -9.91 -18.87 -5.04
CA GLY A 119 -11.18 -19.54 -4.73
C GLY A 119 -12.44 -18.78 -5.16
N CYS A 120 -12.33 -17.90 -6.16
CA CYS A 120 -13.46 -17.26 -6.83
C CYS A 120 -13.67 -17.85 -8.23
#